data_AF-A0AAN4Z494-F1
#
_entry.id   AF-A0AAN4Z494-F1
#
_cell.length_a   1.000
_cell.length_b   1.000
_cell.length_c   1.000
_cell.angle_alpha   90.00
_cell.angle_beta   90.00
_cell.angle_gamma   90.00
#
_symmetry.space_group_name_H-M   'P 1'
#
loop_
_entity.id
_entity.type
_entity.pdbx_description
1 polymer ?
#
loop_
_entity_poly.entity_id
_entity_poly.type
_entity_poly.pdbx_seq_one_letter_code
_entity_poly.pdbx_strand_id
1 'polypeptide(L)'
;QRYFFNHDYVKADSNVNILYLAGEQWDTEDVVTGEDKSYVNYAKQLNADLFNLEHRFYGRSHPTEDTSVANLKYLTSQQAIEDVAEFIRQKNQEKGGEQKWIVIGGSYAGALSAWARLQHPELIAGSLASSGPVLAQMDFYGYLETVDENFKKTKGICYQQCSKELKKS
;
A
#
# COMPACT_ATOMS: atom_id res chain seq x y z
N GLN A 1 11.02 7.64 -9.04
CA GLN A 1 9.88 6.70 -9.06
C GLN A 1 8.64 7.45 -9.53
N ARG A 2 7.71 6.80 -10.25
CA ARG A 2 6.45 7.45 -10.63
C ARG A 2 5.57 7.63 -9.39
N TYR A 3 4.89 8.76 -9.32
CA TYR A 3 3.94 9.06 -8.26
C TYR A 3 2.84 9.95 -8.83
N PHE A 4 1.68 9.94 -8.19
CA PHE A 4 0.58 10.86 -8.46
C PHE A 4 0.36 11.73 -7.22
N PHE A 5 -0.23 12.91 -7.40
CA PHE A 5 -0.50 13.82 -6.29
C PHE A 5 -1.79 14.60 -6.54
N ASN A 6 -2.41 15.07 -5.46
CA ASN A 6 -3.55 15.96 -5.50
C ASN A 6 -3.46 16.99 -4.38
N HIS A 7 -3.22 18.23 -4.76
CA HIS A 7 -3.08 19.38 -3.87
C HIS A 7 -4.42 20.10 -3.60
N ASP A 8 -5.53 19.68 -4.21
CA ASP A 8 -6.83 20.37 -4.07
C ASP A 8 -7.44 20.20 -2.68
N TYR A 9 -6.98 19.20 -1.92
CA TYR A 9 -7.49 18.89 -0.59
C TYR A 9 -6.73 19.58 0.53
N VAL A 10 -5.48 20.00 0.29
CA VAL A 10 -4.65 20.64 1.31
C VAL A 10 -5.00 22.12 1.47
N LYS A 11 -5.00 22.61 2.71
CA LYS A 11 -5.13 24.03 3.02
C LYS A 11 -3.76 24.66 3.31
N ALA A 12 -3.64 25.96 3.11
CA ALA A 12 -2.36 26.69 3.21
C ALA A 12 -1.65 26.54 4.58
N ASP A 13 -2.41 26.31 5.65
CA ASP A 13 -1.91 26.15 7.03
C ASP A 13 -1.74 24.68 7.46
N SER A 14 -2.05 23.72 6.57
CA SER A 14 -1.93 22.29 6.86
C SER A 14 -0.51 21.79 6.59
N ASN A 15 0.02 21.01 7.52
CA ASN A 15 1.25 20.25 7.36
C ASN A 15 1.02 18.73 7.29
N VAL A 16 -0.22 18.32 7.04
CA VAL A 16 -0.60 16.90 6.98
C VAL A 16 -0.49 16.41 5.54
N ASN A 17 0.16 15.26 5.37
CA ASN A 17 0.36 14.62 4.09
C ASN A 17 -0.05 13.15 4.22
N ILE A 18 -0.80 12.64 3.24
CA ILE A 18 -1.15 11.23 3.11
C ILE A 18 -0.37 10.65 1.94
N LEU A 19 0.30 9.53 2.18
CA LEU A 19 0.97 8.75 1.16
C LEU A 19 0.28 7.39 1.01
N TYR A 20 -0.41 7.19 -0.10
CA TYR A 20 -1.00 5.91 -0.47
C TYR A 20 0.00 5.06 -1.26
N LEU A 21 0.19 3.80 -0.86
CA LEU A 21 1.06 2.84 -1.53
C LEU A 21 0.25 1.97 -2.48
N ALA A 22 0.61 1.98 -3.76
CA ALA A 22 -0.06 1.23 -4.83
C ALA A 22 -0.09 -0.30 -4.59
N GLY A 23 0.99 -0.83 -4.02
CA GLY A 23 1.24 -2.27 -3.98
C GLY A 23 1.74 -2.81 -5.32
N GLU A 24 1.38 -4.05 -5.63
CA GLU A 24 1.88 -4.82 -6.77
C GLU A 24 1.15 -4.51 -8.08
N GLN A 25 0.89 -3.23 -8.35
CA GLN A 25 0.10 -2.81 -9.51
C GLN A 25 0.62 -1.50 -10.10
N TRP A 26 0.16 -1.22 -11.31
CA TRP A 26 0.22 0.10 -11.91
C TRP A 26 -0.91 0.99 -11.40
N ASP A 27 -0.66 2.31 -11.36
CA ASP A 27 -1.71 3.28 -11.05
C ASP A 27 -1.89 4.30 -12.19
N THR A 28 -3.06 4.94 -12.15
CA THR A 28 -3.43 6.12 -12.95
C THR A 28 -3.81 7.27 -12.01
N GLU A 29 -4.03 8.45 -12.56
CA GLU A 29 -4.36 9.66 -11.79
C GLU A 29 -5.66 9.52 -10.96
N ASP A 30 -6.56 8.61 -11.33
CA ASP A 30 -7.77 8.28 -10.54
C ASP A 30 -7.44 7.83 -9.10
N VAL A 31 -6.22 7.33 -8.87
CA VAL A 31 -5.76 6.92 -7.53
C VAL A 31 -5.78 8.08 -6.54
N VAL A 32 -5.59 9.34 -6.96
CA VAL A 32 -5.61 10.51 -6.06
C VAL A 32 -6.85 11.40 -6.21
N THR A 33 -7.83 11.00 -7.05
CA THR A 33 -9.04 11.80 -7.31
C THR A 33 -10.35 11.05 -7.07
N GLY A 34 -10.35 9.71 -7.11
CA GLY A 34 -11.59 8.92 -7.00
C GLY A 34 -12.24 8.99 -5.61
N GLU A 35 -13.49 9.47 -5.56
CA GLU A 35 -14.22 9.70 -4.31
C GLU A 35 -14.67 8.42 -3.58
N ASP A 36 -14.65 7.29 -4.30
CA ASP A 36 -14.92 5.95 -3.76
C ASP A 36 -13.79 5.45 -2.86
N LYS A 37 -12.61 6.08 -2.91
CA LYS A 37 -11.41 5.67 -2.17
C LYS A 37 -11.39 6.30 -0.78
N SER A 38 -11.30 5.48 0.26
CA SER A 38 -11.34 5.95 1.65
C SER A 38 -10.25 6.97 1.99
N TYR A 39 -9.04 6.80 1.45
CA TYR A 39 -7.92 7.71 1.70
C TYR A 39 -8.06 9.08 0.99
N VAL A 40 -8.79 9.16 -0.13
CA VAL A 40 -9.19 10.43 -0.74
C VAL A 40 -10.15 11.18 0.20
N ASN A 41 -11.10 10.47 0.79
CA ASN A 41 -12.01 11.05 1.79
C ASN A 41 -11.27 11.49 3.06
N TYR A 42 -10.27 10.74 3.51
CA TYR A 42 -9.41 11.16 4.63
C TYR A 42 -8.61 12.42 4.31
N ALA A 43 -8.06 12.53 3.09
CA ALA A 43 -7.34 13.73 2.66
C ALA A 43 -8.23 14.97 2.73
N LYS A 44 -9.46 14.87 2.21
CA LYS A 44 -10.46 15.95 2.29
C LYS A 44 -10.80 16.34 3.74
N GLN A 45 -11.02 15.35 4.62
CA GLN A 45 -11.39 15.61 6.02
C GLN A 45 -10.25 16.22 6.84
N LEU A 46 -9.02 15.78 6.58
CA LEU A 46 -7.83 16.23 7.31
C LEU A 46 -7.20 17.49 6.70
N ASN A 47 -7.74 17.98 5.59
CA ASN A 47 -7.11 19.01 4.75
C ASN A 47 -5.66 18.63 4.41
N ALA A 48 -5.44 17.36 4.06
CA ALA A 48 -4.12 16.81 3.83
C ALA A 48 -3.75 16.85 2.35
N ASP A 49 -2.47 17.02 2.07
CA ASP A 49 -1.95 16.78 0.73
C ASP A 49 -1.97 15.27 0.43
N LEU A 50 -2.37 14.88 -0.76
CA LEU A 50 -2.51 13.47 -1.12
C LEU A 50 -1.47 13.08 -2.16
N PHE A 51 -0.68 12.07 -1.85
CA PHE A 51 0.27 11.45 -2.75
C PHE A 51 -0.04 9.96 -2.90
N ASN A 52 0.31 9.42 -4.07
CA ASN A 52 0.44 7.98 -4.29
C ASN A 52 1.83 7.70 -4.83
N LEU A 53 2.52 6.70 -4.28
CA LEU A 53 3.83 6.25 -4.78
C LEU A 53 3.71 4.87 -5.42
N GLU A 54 4.11 4.78 -6.69
CA GLU A 54 4.09 3.52 -7.41
C GLU A 54 5.27 2.65 -7.00
N HIS A 55 5.01 1.38 -6.70
CA HIS A 55 6.03 0.48 -6.23
C HIS A 55 7.11 0.22 -7.29
N ARG A 56 8.38 0.10 -6.87
CA ARG A 56 9.48 -0.29 -7.77
C ARG A 56 9.16 -1.62 -8.48
N PHE A 57 9.54 -1.72 -9.74
CA PHE A 57 9.24 -2.82 -10.68
C PHE A 57 7.78 -2.96 -11.14
N TYR A 58 6.88 -2.07 -10.73
CA TYR A 58 5.49 -2.05 -11.20
C TYR A 58 5.18 -0.82 -12.03
N GLY A 59 4.24 -0.96 -12.96
CA GLY A 59 3.78 0.10 -13.85
C GLY A 59 4.89 0.75 -14.66
N ARG A 60 5.24 2.01 -14.35
CA ARG A 60 6.33 2.74 -15.02
C ARG A 60 7.55 2.98 -14.12
N SER A 61 7.57 2.37 -12.94
CA SER A 61 8.61 2.57 -11.94
C SER A 61 9.67 1.47 -12.01
N HIS A 62 10.53 1.50 -13.03
CA HIS A 62 11.56 0.48 -13.26
C HIS A 62 12.97 1.05 -12.97
N PRO A 63 13.68 0.55 -11.95
CA PRO A 63 15.05 1.00 -11.62
C PRO A 63 16.12 0.38 -12.53
N THR A 64 15.76 -0.61 -13.36
CA THR A 64 16.63 -1.34 -14.27
C THR A 64 16.04 -1.35 -15.68
N GLU A 65 16.89 -1.62 -16.69
CA GLU A 65 16.47 -1.65 -18.09
C GLU A 65 15.47 -2.78 -18.39
N ASP A 66 15.57 -3.90 -17.68
CA ASP A 66 14.69 -5.05 -17.79
C ASP A 66 14.32 -5.65 -16.43
N THR A 67 13.44 -6.65 -16.44
CA THR A 67 13.00 -7.44 -15.28
C THR A 67 13.66 -8.82 -15.22
N SER A 68 14.89 -8.95 -15.75
CA SER A 68 15.64 -10.21 -15.69
C SER A 68 15.87 -10.68 -14.25
N VAL A 69 16.05 -11.99 -14.04
CA VAL A 69 16.28 -12.58 -12.71
C VAL A 69 17.44 -11.91 -11.97
N ALA A 70 18.49 -11.52 -12.70
CA ALA A 70 19.64 -10.81 -12.13
C ALA A 70 19.25 -9.42 -11.57
N ASN A 71 18.28 -8.75 -12.18
CA ASN A 71 17.78 -7.44 -11.77
C ASN A 71 16.72 -7.51 -10.66
N LEU A 72 15.99 -8.63 -10.54
CA LEU A 72 15.02 -8.85 -9.46
C LEU A 72 15.64 -8.84 -8.06
N LYS A 73 16.96 -8.92 -7.93
CA LYS A 73 17.65 -8.70 -6.64
C LYS A 73 17.35 -7.33 -6.00
N TYR A 74 16.91 -6.33 -6.79
CA TYR A 74 16.50 -5.02 -6.29
C TYR A 74 15.01 -4.91 -5.97
N LEU A 75 14.22 -5.95 -6.28
CA LEU A 75 12.81 -6.05 -5.93
C LEU A 75 12.68 -6.70 -4.54
N THR A 76 12.89 -5.89 -3.50
CA THR A 76 12.76 -6.32 -2.09
C THR A 76 11.93 -5.32 -1.31
N SER A 77 11.25 -5.79 -0.26
CA SER A 77 10.45 -4.91 0.59
C SER A 77 11.31 -3.92 1.37
N GLN A 78 12.54 -4.28 1.76
CA GLN A 78 13.49 -3.36 2.40
C GLN A 78 13.77 -2.15 1.51
N GLN A 79 14.04 -2.43 0.24
CA GLN A 79 14.30 -1.42 -0.76
C GLN A 79 13.06 -0.56 -1.07
N ALA A 80 11.86 -1.15 -1.09
CA ALA A 80 10.62 -0.39 -1.24
C ALA A 80 10.31 0.49 -0.02
N ILE A 81 10.69 0.08 1.18
CA ILE A 81 10.61 0.91 2.40
C ILE A 81 11.52 2.13 2.27
N GLU A 82 12.75 1.94 1.78
CA GLU A 82 13.68 3.07 1.56
C GLU A 82 13.19 4.01 0.45
N ASP A 83 12.51 3.51 -0.58
CA ASP A 83 11.85 4.38 -1.57
C ASP A 83 10.80 5.29 -0.92
N VAL A 84 9.98 4.73 -0.02
CA VAL A 84 8.97 5.50 0.73
C VAL A 84 9.66 6.57 1.60
N ALA A 85 10.73 6.20 2.29
CA ALA A 85 11.47 7.12 3.15
C ALA A 85 12.10 8.25 2.35
N GLU A 86 12.75 7.92 1.22
CA GLU A 86 13.39 8.90 0.35
C GLU A 86 12.37 9.83 -0.31
N PHE A 87 11.21 9.30 -0.74
CA PHE A 87 10.11 10.12 -1.25
C PHE A 87 9.65 11.16 -0.21
N ILE A 88 9.45 10.73 1.04
CA ILE A 88 9.06 11.63 2.14
C ILE A 88 10.14 12.68 2.40
N ARG A 89 11.43 12.29 2.42
CA ARG A 89 12.55 13.23 2.62
C ARG A 89 12.57 14.29 1.52
N GLN A 90 12.41 13.91 0.26
CA GLN A 90 12.36 14.84 -0.87
C GLN A 90 11.18 15.81 -0.74
N LYS A 91 9.98 15.31 -0.43
CA LYS A 91 8.80 16.16 -0.25
C LYS A 91 8.89 17.09 0.96
N ASN A 92 9.54 16.66 2.04
CA ASN A 92 9.81 17.53 3.18
C ASN A 92 10.78 18.66 2.82
N GLN A 93 11.79 18.39 2.00
CA GLN A 93 12.72 19.43 1.53
C GLN A 93 12.01 20.44 0.62
N GLU A 94 11.13 19.99 -0.27
CA GLU A 94 10.33 20.86 -1.15
C GLU A 94 9.35 21.75 -0.36
N LYS A 95 8.67 21.18 0.65
CA LYS A 95 7.64 21.88 1.44
C LYS A 95 8.21 22.77 2.54
N GLY A 96 9.36 22.40 3.10
CA GLY A 96 9.92 23.03 4.28
C GLY A 96 9.06 22.86 5.54
N GLY A 97 9.59 23.34 6.66
CA GLY A 97 8.92 23.25 7.97
C GLY A 97 8.73 21.80 8.46
N GLU A 98 7.98 21.66 9.55
CA GLU A 98 7.61 20.35 10.08
C GLU A 98 6.41 19.79 9.30
N GLN A 99 6.57 18.60 8.72
CA GLN A 99 5.54 17.89 7.95
C GLN A 99 5.16 16.58 8.64
N LYS A 100 3.87 16.24 8.66
CA LYS A 100 3.32 15.02 9.25
C LYS A 100 2.82 14.09 8.16
N TRP A 101 3.35 12.86 8.13
CA TRP A 101 2.99 11.86 7.12
C TRP A 101 2.20 10.71 7.71
N ILE A 102 1.09 10.37 7.05
CA ILE A 102 0.35 9.12 7.25
C ILE A 102 0.53 8.25 6.02
N VAL A 103 1.05 7.03 6.20
CA VAL A 103 1.24 6.08 5.10
C VAL A 103 0.13 5.05 5.10
N ILE A 104 -0.54 4.86 3.96
CA ILE A 104 -1.72 4.00 3.82
C ILE A 104 -1.46 2.94 2.75
N GLY A 105 -1.87 1.71 3.01
CA GLY A 105 -1.81 0.64 2.01
C GLY A 105 -2.75 -0.52 2.34
N GLY A 106 -3.04 -1.32 1.32
CA GLY A 106 -3.87 -2.53 1.41
C GLY A 106 -3.09 -3.79 1.08
N SER A 107 -3.43 -4.94 1.69
CA SER A 107 -2.75 -6.23 1.42
C SER A 107 -1.23 -6.12 1.64
N TYR A 108 -0.38 -6.53 0.70
CA TYR A 108 1.07 -6.30 0.74
C TYR A 108 1.43 -4.84 0.99
N ALA A 109 0.79 -3.88 0.32
CA ALA A 109 1.02 -2.46 0.55
C ALA A 109 0.64 -2.04 1.99
N GLY A 110 -0.31 -2.74 2.62
CA GLY A 110 -0.65 -2.58 4.02
C GLY A 110 0.46 -3.10 4.95
N ALA A 111 1.06 -4.25 4.62
CA ALA A 111 2.25 -4.72 5.34
C ALA A 111 3.42 -3.73 5.17
N LEU A 112 3.63 -3.25 3.93
CA LEU A 112 4.65 -2.27 3.59
C LEU A 112 4.46 -0.94 4.33
N SER A 113 3.23 -0.44 4.47
CA SER A 113 2.94 0.80 5.20
C SER A 113 3.28 0.68 6.69
N ALA A 114 2.95 -0.46 7.32
CA ALA A 114 3.30 -0.76 8.71
C ALA A 114 4.82 -0.88 8.89
N TRP A 115 5.49 -1.62 8.00
CA TRP A 115 6.94 -1.80 8.06
C TRP A 115 7.69 -0.49 7.83
N ALA A 116 7.24 0.35 6.90
CA ALA A 116 7.83 1.66 6.68
C ALA A 116 7.71 2.54 7.94
N ARG A 117 6.54 2.58 8.59
CA ARG A 117 6.35 3.30 9.86
C ARG A 117 7.26 2.76 10.97
N LEU A 118 7.49 1.46 11.00
CA LEU A 118 8.36 0.81 11.99
C LEU A 118 9.83 1.16 11.76
N GLN A 119 10.29 1.16 10.51
CA GLN A 119 11.68 1.45 10.15
C GLN A 119 12.02 2.94 10.18
N HIS A 120 11.09 3.82 9.80
CA HIS A 120 11.29 5.26 9.74
C HIS A 120 10.30 6.04 10.63
N PRO A 121 10.34 5.84 11.96
CA PRO A 121 9.46 6.51 12.89
C PRO A 121 9.69 8.04 12.95
N GLU A 122 10.85 8.50 12.51
CA GLU A 122 11.21 9.92 12.43
C GLU A 122 10.56 10.63 11.24
N LEU A 123 10.15 9.90 10.20
CA LEU A 123 9.51 10.45 9.00
C LEU A 123 8.00 10.27 9.02
N ILE A 124 7.53 9.12 9.51
CA ILE A 124 6.14 8.70 9.36
C ILE A 124 5.45 8.82 10.73
N ALA A 125 4.43 9.67 10.83
CA ALA A 125 3.69 9.87 12.06
C ALA A 125 2.81 8.65 12.39
N GLY A 126 2.16 8.06 11.38
CA GLY A 126 1.29 6.90 11.53
C GLY A 126 1.10 6.11 10.23
N SER A 127 0.56 4.89 10.36
CA SER A 127 0.24 4.03 9.22
C SER A 127 -1.16 3.43 9.33
N LEU A 128 -1.86 3.34 8.20
CA LEU A 128 -3.08 2.54 8.06
C LEU A 128 -2.77 1.31 7.18
N ALA A 129 -2.69 0.15 7.82
CA ALA A 129 -2.33 -1.12 7.20
C ALA A 129 -3.59 -1.99 6.98
N SER A 130 -4.34 -1.70 5.93
CA SER A 130 -5.61 -2.38 5.66
C SER A 130 -5.37 -3.81 5.17
N SER A 131 -5.88 -4.82 5.90
CA SER A 131 -5.72 -6.24 5.57
C SER A 131 -4.26 -6.66 5.28
N GLY A 132 -3.30 -5.97 5.91
CA GLY A 132 -1.88 -6.22 5.69
C GLY A 132 -1.38 -7.42 6.49
N PRO A 133 -0.83 -8.48 5.86
CA PRO A 133 -0.17 -9.56 6.58
C PRO A 133 1.20 -9.09 7.09
N VAL A 134 1.19 -8.31 8.18
CA VAL A 134 2.40 -7.71 8.77
C VAL A 134 3.39 -8.74 9.32
N LEU A 135 2.90 -9.95 9.63
CA LEU A 135 3.73 -11.10 9.97
C LEU A 135 4.04 -11.86 8.68
N ALA A 136 5.26 -11.69 8.17
CA ALA A 136 5.73 -12.45 7.03
C ALA A 136 5.90 -13.93 7.44
N GLN A 137 5.06 -14.80 6.87
CA GLN A 137 5.10 -16.24 7.09
C GLN A 137 5.48 -16.94 5.78
N MET A 138 6.48 -17.84 5.85
CA MET A 138 6.91 -18.63 4.68
C MET A 138 5.83 -19.58 4.19
N ASP A 139 5.10 -20.17 5.15
CA ASP A 139 3.96 -21.06 4.88
C ASP A 139 2.76 -20.53 5.66
N PHE A 140 1.89 -19.79 4.97
CA PHE A 140 0.72 -19.15 5.56
C PHE A 140 -0.54 -20.02 5.42
N TYR A 141 -0.47 -21.26 5.91
CA TYR A 141 -1.60 -22.20 5.88
C TYR A 141 -2.87 -21.64 6.54
N GLY A 142 -2.73 -20.77 7.56
CA GLY A 142 -3.85 -20.12 8.24
C GLY A 142 -4.75 -19.28 7.32
N TYR A 143 -4.24 -18.84 6.17
CA TYR A 143 -5.07 -18.23 5.12
C TYR A 143 -6.12 -19.23 4.61
N LEU A 144 -5.70 -20.44 4.26
CA LEU A 144 -6.60 -21.48 3.74
C LEU A 144 -7.56 -21.99 4.81
N GLU A 145 -7.14 -22.06 6.07
CA GLU A 145 -8.04 -22.38 7.19
C GLU A 145 -9.16 -21.34 7.32
N THR A 146 -8.81 -20.06 7.27
CA THR A 146 -9.80 -18.97 7.32
C THR A 146 -10.77 -19.01 6.13
N VAL A 147 -10.27 -19.32 4.93
CA VAL A 147 -11.10 -19.51 3.73
C VAL A 147 -12.07 -20.68 3.92
N ASP A 148 -11.60 -21.83 4.40
CA ASP A 148 -12.43 -23.02 4.65
C ASP A 148 -13.50 -22.74 5.72
N GLU A 149 -13.15 -22.05 6.81
CA GLU A 149 -14.12 -21.64 7.82
C GLU A 149 -15.20 -20.71 7.28
N ASN A 150 -14.82 -19.73 6.46
CA ASN A 150 -15.77 -18.82 5.82
C ASN A 150 -16.66 -19.57 4.82
N PHE A 151 -16.08 -20.51 4.07
CA PHE A 151 -16.80 -21.35 3.14
C PHE A 151 -17.86 -22.21 3.84
N LYS A 152 -17.50 -22.82 4.99
CA LYS A 152 -18.42 -23.56 5.86
C LYS A 152 -19.58 -22.71 6.38
N LYS A 153 -19.38 -21.41 6.59
CA LYS A 153 -20.42 -20.47 7.07
C LYS A 153 -21.44 -20.11 5.99
N THR A 154 -21.06 -20.06 4.71
CA THR A 154 -21.97 -19.71 3.60
C THR A 154 -23.16 -20.65 3.50
N LYS A 155 -22.98 -21.95 3.84
CA LYS A 155 -23.99 -23.03 3.75
C LYS A 155 -24.65 -23.08 2.34
N GLY A 156 -25.63 -23.98 2.15
CA GLY A 156 -26.41 -24.05 0.92
C GLY A 156 -25.70 -24.68 -0.30
N ILE A 157 -26.30 -24.49 -1.48
CA ILE A 157 -25.94 -25.22 -2.71
C ILE A 157 -24.50 -24.93 -3.19
N CYS A 158 -24.01 -23.70 -2.99
CA CYS A 158 -22.64 -23.30 -3.31
C CYS A 158 -21.63 -24.09 -2.45
N TYR A 159 -21.85 -24.13 -1.13
CA TYR A 159 -21.02 -24.90 -0.21
C TYR A 159 -20.98 -26.39 -0.55
N GLN A 160 -22.15 -26.98 -0.79
CA GLN A 160 -22.27 -28.40 -1.10
C GLN A 160 -21.57 -28.77 -2.41
N GLN A 161 -21.71 -27.93 -3.44
CA GLN A 161 -21.12 -28.19 -4.75
C GLN A 161 -19.58 -28.10 -4.69
N CYS A 162 -18.99 -27.03 -4.15
CA CYS A 162 -17.53 -26.95 -4.09
C CYS A 162 -16.94 -28.01 -3.13
N SER A 163 -17.60 -28.31 -2.01
CA SER A 163 -17.14 -29.37 -1.09
C SER A 163 -17.11 -30.74 -1.75
N LYS A 164 -18.04 -31.01 -2.68
CA LYS A 164 -18.07 -32.26 -3.43
C LYS A 164 -16.93 -32.34 -4.45
N GLU A 165 -16.63 -31.25 -5.14
CA GLU A 165 -15.56 -31.23 -6.14
C GLU A 165 -14.16 -31.24 -5.49
N LEU A 166 -13.96 -30.52 -4.37
CA LEU A 166 -12.69 -30.54 -3.63
C LEU A 166 -12.33 -31.92 -3.05
N LYS A 167 -13.32 -32.78 -2.78
CA LYS A 167 -13.08 -34.17 -2.32
C LYS A 167 -12.64 -35.13 -3.43
N LYS A 168 -12.68 -34.70 -4.70
CA LYS A 168 -12.29 -35.52 -5.85
C LYS A 168 -10.86 -35.25 -6.35
N SER A 169 -10.27 -34.12 -5.96
CA SER A 169 -8.87 -33.76 -6.24
C SER A 169 -7.94 -34.33 -5.19
#